data_AF-A0A9R0ET71-F1
#
_entry.id   AF-A0A9R0ET71-F1
#
_cell.length_a   1.000
_cell.length_b   1.000
_cell.length_c   1.000
_cell.angle_alpha   90.00
_cell.angle_beta   90.00
_cell.angle_gamma   90.00
#
_symmetry.space_group_name_H-M   'P 1'
#
loop_
_entity.id
_entity.type
_entity.pdbx_description
1 polymer ?
#
loop_
_entity_poly.entity_id
_entity_poly.type
_entity_poly.pdbx_seq_one_letter_code
_entity_poly.pdbx_strand_id
1 'polypeptide(L)'
;MDESNRELYYLHLKCSALLTPGDFDICDRITYLQAKRSQEISAAVKQQKYESLIRTQKPVGDNDKNSQETRTVVNLSNKVLSQGALRVLERGLNFAPTPNHIPYEEVIGSVEEVIRRNQIPASDADVLRQDTAVALRHAKLPTPNITAEEKAALRNLRQDEDVLVLKADKGNATVVMNVTEYDEKIRHLLSDANTYRRVNYNPTARTNRSTHKIIKECQQILTDDTFKYLLRPRNVQPPKIYGLPKVHKPNVPLRPIVSQIDSPTYHLAKHVASILQPLVGRSTSYVKDSRHFIDILQSIKLRPNDLMVSFDVESLFTNVPVADCMEVVKLRLQENNIPLEYVKLLHHCLCTSYFVYQGQYYLQIDGVAMGSPVAPVVANIWMEHFEQLAISTATTSIKLWKRYVDDVFCVIEGGEQEVKVCLAHLNNIHAKINFTYELENERTLPFLDVKILVRADGSLGHSVYRKSTHTDRYLQADSHHHPRQLNSVVTSLTNRAYDLCDEEHLQEELTHVMKVLRSNGYRIAKHKKKPTNRHRRCEVERQPAFMPYVKGVTDKVANILHKYAIKTVFTPFRKVSQMLRSPKDSFPLEKPGVYKVDCSCGKSYIATISANSVVDLTLQRVRLLV
;
A
#
# COMPACT_ATOMS: atom_id res chain seq x y z
N MET A 1 20.97 -50.83 28.06
CA MET A 1 21.89 -50.57 26.93
C MET A 1 21.57 -51.60 25.87
N ASP A 2 21.33 -51.15 24.63
CA ASP A 2 21.05 -51.99 23.47
C ASP A 2 22.07 -53.12 23.29
N GLU A 3 21.61 -54.26 22.79
CA GLU A 3 22.42 -55.44 22.49
C GLU A 3 23.59 -55.11 21.55
N SER A 4 23.34 -54.22 20.58
CA SER A 4 24.34 -53.68 19.64
C SER A 4 25.46 -52.89 20.33
N ASN A 5 25.16 -52.18 21.41
CA ASN A 5 26.16 -51.44 22.19
C ASN A 5 27.04 -52.37 23.03
N ARG A 6 26.51 -53.54 23.42
CA ARG A 6 27.26 -54.56 24.14
C ARG A 6 28.26 -55.27 23.23
N GLU A 7 27.89 -55.58 22.00
CA GLU A 7 28.80 -56.15 21.01
C GLU A 7 29.92 -55.17 20.63
N LEU A 8 29.59 -53.90 20.39
CA LEU A 8 30.58 -52.85 20.13
C LEU A 8 31.57 -52.68 21.28
N TYR A 9 31.08 -52.76 22.53
CA TYR A 9 31.92 -52.67 23.71
C TYR A 9 32.86 -53.88 23.86
N TYR A 10 32.37 -55.09 23.59
CA TYR A 10 33.20 -56.30 23.60
C TYR A 10 34.24 -56.31 22.46
N LEU A 11 33.87 -55.81 21.28
CA LEU A 11 34.79 -55.66 20.16
C LEU A 11 35.88 -54.64 20.49
N HIS A 12 35.51 -53.52 21.11
CA HIS A 12 36.44 -52.49 21.57
C HIS A 12 37.44 -53.04 22.61
N LEU A 13 36.97 -53.82 23.59
CA LEU A 13 37.82 -54.48 24.59
C LEU A 13 38.78 -55.50 23.97
N LYS A 14 38.33 -56.27 22.96
CA LYS A 14 39.20 -57.19 22.22
C LYS A 14 40.25 -56.45 21.40
N CYS A 15 39.87 -55.36 20.75
CA CYS A 15 40.82 -54.52 20.01
C CYS A 15 41.83 -53.85 20.95
N SER A 16 41.40 -53.32 22.10
CA SER A 16 42.30 -52.69 23.07
C SER A 16 43.30 -53.66 23.70
N ALA A 17 42.96 -54.96 23.75
CA ALA A 17 43.86 -56.01 24.24
C ALA A 17 44.91 -56.45 23.19
N LEU A 18 44.67 -56.17 21.90
CA LEU A 18 45.56 -56.53 20.79
C LEU A 18 46.42 -55.36 20.31
N LEU A 19 45.99 -54.13 20.57
CA LEU A 19 46.69 -52.91 20.16
C LEU A 19 47.76 -52.55 21.19
N THR A 20 48.99 -52.41 20.72
CA THR A 20 50.10 -51.90 21.52
C THR A 20 50.03 -50.36 21.62
N PRO A 21 50.68 -49.73 22.62
CA PRO A 21 50.77 -48.26 22.68
C PRO A 21 51.28 -47.62 21.38
N GLY A 22 52.16 -48.30 20.64
CA GLY A 22 52.65 -47.84 19.34
C GLY A 22 51.58 -47.81 18.24
N ASP A 23 50.57 -48.68 18.31
CA ASP A 23 49.47 -48.68 17.34
C ASP A 23 48.51 -47.50 17.56
N PHE A 24 48.32 -47.10 18.82
CA PHE A 24 47.58 -45.88 19.15
C PHE A 24 48.31 -44.63 18.67
N ASP A 25 49.64 -44.56 18.84
CA ASP A 25 50.45 -43.46 18.30
C ASP A 25 50.36 -43.37 16.76
N ILE A 26 50.30 -44.52 16.07
CA ILE A 26 50.13 -44.55 14.60
C ILE A 26 48.73 -44.02 14.23
N CYS A 27 47.68 -44.44 14.92
CA CYS A 27 46.32 -43.97 14.69
C CYS A 27 46.18 -42.46 14.96
N ASP A 28 46.75 -41.96 16.06
CA ASP A 28 46.75 -40.53 16.37
C ASP A 28 47.54 -39.72 15.34
N ARG A 29 48.70 -40.24 14.91
CA ARG A 29 49.49 -39.60 13.85
C ARG A 29 48.74 -39.55 12.53
N ILE A 30 48.05 -40.62 12.12
CA ILE A 30 47.23 -40.64 10.90
C ILE A 30 46.07 -39.65 11.02
N THR A 31 45.38 -39.63 12.16
CA THR A 31 44.25 -38.74 12.42
C THR A 31 44.69 -37.27 12.42
N TYR A 32 45.82 -36.96 13.04
CA TYR A 32 46.44 -35.64 13.03
C TYR A 32 46.83 -35.20 11.61
N LEU A 33 47.47 -36.08 10.83
CA LEU A 33 47.86 -35.78 9.45
C LEU A 33 46.63 -35.56 8.54
N GLN A 34 45.55 -36.32 8.73
CA GLN A 34 44.29 -36.12 8.00
C GLN A 34 43.60 -34.79 8.37
N ALA A 35 43.59 -34.44 9.66
CA ALA A 35 43.05 -33.16 10.13
C ALA A 35 43.85 -31.98 9.56
N LYS A 36 45.19 -32.06 9.62
CA LYS A 36 46.10 -31.04 9.06
C LYS A 36 45.89 -30.86 7.55
N ARG A 37 45.82 -31.96 6.79
CA ARG A 37 45.57 -31.91 5.34
C ARG A 37 44.20 -31.31 5.00
N SER A 38 43.17 -31.61 5.78
CA SER A 38 41.83 -31.03 5.60
C SER A 38 41.78 -29.53 5.88
N GLN A 39 42.56 -29.08 6.88
CA GLN A 39 42.71 -27.68 7.22
C GLN A 39 43.49 -26.92 6.13
N GLU A 40 44.56 -27.49 5.59
CA GLU A 40 45.34 -26.92 4.48
C GLU A 40 44.50 -26.80 3.20
N ILE A 41 43.72 -27.82 2.85
CA ILE A 41 42.79 -27.77 1.70
C ILE A 41 41.74 -26.67 1.90
N SER A 42 41.15 -26.57 3.10
CA SER A 42 40.17 -25.52 3.41
C SER A 42 40.77 -24.12 3.38
N ALA A 43 42.03 -23.97 3.80
CA ALA A 43 42.76 -22.70 3.72
C ALA A 43 43.05 -22.32 2.26
N ALA A 44 43.51 -23.26 1.44
CA ALA A 44 43.77 -23.03 0.01
C ALA A 44 42.51 -22.63 -0.76
N VAL A 45 41.36 -23.27 -0.48
CA VAL A 45 40.07 -22.90 -1.09
C VAL A 45 39.62 -21.50 -0.66
N LYS A 46 39.84 -21.13 0.61
CA LYS A 46 39.54 -19.76 1.08
C LYS A 46 40.47 -18.72 0.45
N GLN A 47 41.75 -19.04 0.27
CA GLN A 47 42.74 -18.19 -0.38
C GLN A 47 42.37 -17.93 -1.85
N GLN A 48 42.06 -18.98 -2.62
CA GLN A 48 41.59 -18.84 -4.01
C GLN A 48 40.29 -18.02 -4.11
N LYS A 49 39.37 -18.21 -3.16
CA LYS A 49 38.12 -17.44 -3.14
C LYS A 49 38.39 -15.96 -2.86
N TYR A 50 39.30 -15.66 -1.92
CA TYR A 50 39.76 -14.30 -1.59
C TYR A 50 40.46 -13.63 -2.78
N GLU A 51 41.37 -14.32 -3.46
CA GLU A 51 42.06 -13.82 -4.65
C GLU A 51 41.10 -13.59 -5.83
N SER A 52 40.06 -14.43 -6.00
CA SER A 52 39.04 -14.22 -7.03
C SER A 52 38.16 -12.99 -6.74
N LEU A 53 37.92 -12.68 -5.47
CA LEU A 53 37.17 -11.50 -5.02
C LEU A 53 37.97 -10.22 -5.24
N ILE A 54 39.29 -10.26 -5.05
CA ILE A 54 40.19 -9.14 -5.38
C ILE A 54 40.23 -8.92 -6.90
N ARG A 55 40.31 -9.99 -7.71
CA ARG A 55 40.29 -9.86 -9.18
C ARG A 55 38.97 -9.34 -9.76
N THR A 56 37.85 -9.46 -9.06
CA THR A 56 36.55 -8.95 -9.52
C THR A 56 36.27 -7.49 -9.12
N GLN A 57 37.13 -6.89 -8.29
CA GLN A 57 37.11 -5.44 -8.04
C GLN A 57 37.93 -4.73 -9.13
N LYS A 58 37.25 -4.32 -10.22
CA LYS A 58 37.82 -3.27 -11.08
C LYS A 58 37.95 -1.98 -10.25
N PRO A 59 39.03 -1.19 -10.42
CA PRO A 59 39.12 0.12 -9.82
C PRO A 59 38.04 1.00 -10.48
N VAL A 60 37.08 1.45 -9.67
CA VAL A 60 36.18 2.54 -10.06
C VAL A 60 37.06 3.78 -10.08
N GLY A 61 37.23 4.34 -11.29
CA GLY A 61 37.91 5.61 -11.47
C GLY A 61 37.27 6.68 -10.60
N ASP A 62 38.13 7.41 -9.92
CA ASP A 62 37.82 8.62 -9.17
C ASP A 62 37.22 9.62 -10.16
N ASN A 63 35.92 9.86 -10.09
CA ASN A 63 35.25 10.97 -10.76
C ASN A 63 34.10 11.45 -9.87
N ASP A 64 34.25 12.69 -9.41
CA ASP A 64 33.28 13.62 -8.83
C ASP A 64 32.56 13.27 -7.52
N LYS A 65 33.19 13.73 -6.45
CA LYS A 65 32.54 14.18 -5.20
C LYS A 65 31.59 15.34 -5.49
N ASN A 66 30.31 15.06 -5.79
CA ASN A 66 29.09 15.82 -5.44
C ASN A 66 27.92 15.50 -6.39
N SER A 67 27.19 14.41 -6.15
CA SER A 67 25.80 14.20 -6.62
C SER A 67 25.27 12.82 -6.21
N GLN A 68 25.00 12.57 -4.93
CA GLN A 68 24.35 11.34 -4.47
C GLN A 68 22.85 11.50 -4.23
N GLU A 69 22.14 12.14 -5.17
CA GLU A 69 20.68 12.07 -5.24
C GLU A 69 20.28 11.22 -6.43
N THR A 70 19.89 9.97 -6.17
CA THR A 70 19.19 9.20 -7.19
C THR A 70 17.75 9.69 -7.26
N ARG A 71 17.18 9.80 -8.46
CA ARG A 71 15.78 10.25 -8.66
C ARG A 71 14.77 9.48 -7.80
N THR A 72 15.12 8.26 -7.37
CA THR A 72 14.32 7.38 -6.50
C THR A 72 14.44 7.62 -5.00
N VAL A 73 15.54 8.20 -4.52
CA VAL A 73 15.80 8.47 -3.09
C VAL A 73 16.24 9.93 -2.93
N VAL A 74 15.39 10.73 -2.30
CA VAL A 74 15.64 12.14 -2.01
C VAL A 74 16.05 12.26 -0.55
N ASN A 75 17.29 12.65 -0.28
CA ASN A 75 17.78 12.83 1.09
C ASN A 75 17.74 14.31 1.47
N LEU A 76 16.72 14.71 2.20
CA LEU A 76 16.55 16.05 2.77
C LEU A 76 17.07 16.15 4.21
N SER A 77 17.61 15.05 4.76
CA SER A 77 18.18 15.06 6.12
C SER A 77 19.62 15.57 6.11
N ASN A 78 20.12 15.95 7.28
CA ASN A 78 21.53 16.32 7.45
C ASN A 78 22.46 15.09 7.57
N LYS A 79 21.91 13.87 7.50
CA LYS A 79 22.68 12.63 7.65
C LYS A 79 23.10 12.06 6.31
N VAL A 80 24.33 11.56 6.25
CA VAL A 80 24.83 10.81 5.09
C VAL A 80 24.33 9.37 5.17
N LEU A 81 23.63 8.93 4.11
CA LEU A 81 23.12 7.57 4.03
C LEU A 81 24.24 6.59 3.67
N SER A 82 24.28 5.45 4.35
CA SER A 82 25.19 4.37 3.97
C SER A 82 24.80 3.77 2.61
N GLN A 83 25.76 3.14 1.90
CA GLN A 83 25.47 2.49 0.63
C GLN A 83 24.44 1.35 0.76
N GLY A 84 24.44 0.62 1.87
CA GLY A 84 23.38 -0.33 2.21
C GLY A 84 22.00 0.32 2.37
N ALA A 85 21.93 1.52 2.97
CA ALA A 85 20.69 2.29 3.11
C ALA A 85 20.18 2.76 1.74
N LEU A 86 21.05 3.35 0.91
CA LEU A 86 20.68 3.80 -0.44
C LEU A 86 20.11 2.64 -1.27
N ARG A 87 20.85 1.52 -1.37
CA ARG A 87 20.42 0.35 -2.15
C ARG A 87 19.07 -0.21 -1.72
N VAL A 88 18.81 -0.32 -0.42
CA VAL A 88 17.53 -0.88 0.06
C VAL A 88 16.37 0.11 -0.12
N LEU A 89 16.61 1.41 0.07
CA LEU A 89 15.61 2.46 -0.11
C LEU A 89 15.28 2.71 -1.59
N GLU A 90 16.24 2.48 -2.50
CA GLU A 90 16.05 2.52 -3.95
C GLU A 90 15.09 1.46 -4.45
N ARG A 91 15.07 0.27 -3.83
CA ARG A 91 14.07 -0.78 -4.15
C ARG A 91 12.63 -0.37 -3.76
N GLY A 92 12.51 0.68 -2.94
CA GLY A 92 11.25 1.29 -2.56
C GLY A 92 10.59 0.68 -1.33
N LEU A 93 9.74 1.47 -0.68
CA LEU A 93 9.11 1.12 0.59
C LEU A 93 8.16 -0.09 0.53
N ASN A 94 7.66 -0.43 -0.66
CA ASN A 94 6.82 -1.61 -0.89
C ASN A 94 7.62 -2.90 -1.09
N PHE A 95 8.95 -2.85 -1.23
CA PHE A 95 9.77 -4.03 -1.36
C PHE A 95 9.61 -4.92 -0.12
N ALA A 96 9.40 -6.23 -0.32
CA ALA A 96 9.35 -7.22 0.73
C ALA A 96 10.69 -7.99 0.83
N PRO A 97 11.43 -7.82 1.93
CA PRO A 97 12.52 -8.72 2.28
C PRO A 97 12.03 -10.14 2.55
N THR A 98 12.90 -11.10 2.30
CA THR A 98 12.65 -12.51 2.60
C THR A 98 12.52 -12.71 4.12
N PRO A 99 11.49 -13.44 4.59
CA PRO A 99 11.33 -13.73 6.02
C PRO A 99 12.57 -14.39 6.62
N ASN A 100 12.88 -14.06 7.88
CA ASN A 100 13.95 -14.70 8.65
C ASN A 100 13.47 -15.95 9.42
N HIS A 101 12.16 -16.18 9.46
CA HIS A 101 11.50 -17.35 10.03
C HIS A 101 10.20 -17.62 9.26
N ILE A 102 9.67 -18.82 9.39
CA ILE A 102 8.37 -19.18 8.82
C ILE A 102 7.29 -18.70 9.80
N PRO A 103 6.29 -17.92 9.36
CA PRO A 103 5.22 -17.44 10.22
C PRO A 103 4.18 -18.55 10.44
N TYR A 104 4.55 -19.57 11.23
CA TYR A 104 3.70 -20.73 11.49
C TYR A 104 2.34 -20.32 12.05
N GLU A 105 2.33 -19.39 13.01
CA GLU A 105 1.12 -18.94 13.70
C GLU A 105 0.14 -18.26 12.74
N GLU A 106 0.62 -17.37 11.87
CA GLU A 106 -0.22 -16.72 10.86
C GLU A 106 -0.76 -17.74 9.86
N VAL A 107 0.08 -18.67 9.35
CA VAL A 107 -0.36 -19.66 8.36
C VAL A 107 -1.39 -20.62 8.94
N ILE A 108 -1.16 -21.14 10.14
CA ILE A 108 -2.09 -22.05 10.83
C ILE A 108 -3.39 -21.30 11.17
N GLY A 109 -3.29 -20.08 11.71
CA GLY A 109 -4.44 -19.25 12.01
C GLY A 109 -5.32 -19.01 10.78
N SER A 110 -4.71 -18.68 9.64
CA SER A 110 -5.41 -18.52 8.36
C SER A 110 -6.11 -19.80 7.89
N VAL A 111 -5.50 -20.96 8.08
CA VAL A 111 -6.08 -22.24 7.70
C VAL A 111 -7.27 -22.59 8.60
N GLU A 112 -7.12 -22.46 9.91
CA GLU A 112 -8.21 -22.73 10.87
C GLU A 112 -9.40 -21.78 10.68
N GLU A 113 -9.11 -20.50 10.41
CA GLU A 113 -10.15 -19.52 10.12
C GLU A 113 -11.02 -19.95 8.94
N VAL A 114 -10.40 -20.50 7.89
CA VAL A 114 -11.08 -20.91 6.67
C VAL A 114 -11.83 -22.22 6.85
N ILE A 115 -11.27 -23.16 7.63
CA ILE A 115 -11.99 -24.37 8.06
C ILE A 115 -13.30 -23.97 8.74
N ARG A 116 -13.22 -23.05 9.70
CA ARG A 116 -14.39 -22.58 10.47
C ARG A 116 -15.38 -21.81 9.59
N ARG A 117 -14.91 -20.83 8.82
CA ARG A 117 -15.77 -19.97 7.99
C ARG A 117 -16.50 -20.74 6.89
N ASN A 118 -15.85 -21.74 6.30
CA ASN A 118 -16.43 -22.57 5.25
C ASN A 118 -17.13 -23.83 5.77
N GLN A 119 -17.21 -24.01 7.10
CA GLN A 119 -17.83 -25.16 7.75
C GLN A 119 -17.36 -26.49 7.13
N ILE A 120 -16.04 -26.64 6.99
CA ILE A 120 -15.44 -27.85 6.42
C ILE A 120 -15.77 -29.05 7.32
N PRO A 121 -16.21 -30.20 6.76
CA PRO A 121 -16.51 -31.39 7.55
C PRO A 121 -15.35 -31.80 8.47
N ALA A 122 -15.66 -32.36 9.64
CA ALA A 122 -14.64 -32.65 10.65
C ALA A 122 -13.52 -33.58 10.14
N SER A 123 -13.87 -34.61 9.37
CA SER A 123 -12.90 -35.52 8.74
C SER A 123 -11.94 -34.79 7.81
N ASP A 124 -12.49 -33.95 6.93
CA ASP A 124 -11.73 -33.19 5.94
C ASP A 124 -10.87 -32.12 6.62
N ALA A 125 -11.39 -31.50 7.67
CA ALA A 125 -10.67 -30.53 8.47
C ALA A 125 -9.45 -31.15 9.14
N ASP A 126 -9.56 -32.37 9.67
CA ASP A 126 -8.44 -33.07 10.31
C ASP A 126 -7.38 -33.50 9.29
N VAL A 127 -7.78 -33.96 8.10
CA VAL A 127 -6.85 -34.21 6.99
C VAL A 127 -6.14 -32.91 6.58
N LEU A 128 -6.88 -31.82 6.44
CA LEU A 128 -6.34 -30.51 6.05
C LEU A 128 -5.33 -30.00 7.07
N ARG A 129 -5.62 -30.14 8.37
CA ARG A 129 -4.68 -29.84 9.47
C ARG A 129 -3.42 -30.68 9.37
N GLN A 130 -3.57 -31.99 9.19
CA GLN A 130 -2.44 -32.91 9.11
C GLN A 130 -1.54 -32.62 7.89
N ASP A 131 -2.13 -32.47 6.71
CA ASP A 131 -1.40 -32.13 5.48
C ASP A 131 -0.67 -30.78 5.63
N THR A 132 -1.32 -29.79 6.24
CA THR A 132 -0.71 -28.48 6.52
C THR A 132 0.46 -28.62 7.50
N ALA A 133 0.28 -29.37 8.59
CA ALA A 133 1.32 -29.60 9.58
C ALA A 133 2.54 -30.32 8.98
N VAL A 134 2.32 -31.34 8.13
CA VAL A 134 3.39 -32.03 7.40
C VAL A 134 4.12 -31.07 6.45
N ALA A 135 3.38 -30.25 5.68
CA ALA A 135 3.97 -29.28 4.78
C ALA A 135 4.84 -28.25 5.52
N LEU A 136 4.39 -27.80 6.69
CA LEU A 136 5.12 -26.87 7.56
C LEU A 136 6.33 -27.52 8.25
N ARG A 137 6.23 -28.79 8.68
CA ARG A 137 7.33 -29.53 9.32
C ARG A 137 8.54 -29.69 8.39
N HIS A 138 8.30 -29.88 7.09
CA HIS A 138 9.34 -30.00 6.07
C HIS A 138 9.67 -28.68 5.36
N ALA A 139 9.16 -27.56 5.86
CA ALA A 139 9.38 -26.26 5.26
C ALA A 139 10.82 -25.79 5.47
N LYS A 140 11.41 -25.21 4.42
CA LYS A 140 12.74 -24.59 4.45
C LYS A 140 12.61 -23.12 4.15
N LEU A 141 13.44 -22.31 4.81
CA LEU A 141 13.48 -20.88 4.55
C LEU A 141 14.02 -20.61 3.13
N PRO A 142 13.38 -19.70 2.38
CA PRO A 142 13.90 -19.25 1.11
C PRO A 142 15.20 -18.46 1.28
N THR A 143 16.00 -18.41 0.21
CA THR A 143 17.25 -17.64 0.17
C THR A 143 16.98 -16.15 0.41
N PRO A 144 17.75 -15.47 1.27
CA PRO A 144 17.59 -14.03 1.50
C PRO A 144 17.77 -13.22 0.20
N ASN A 145 16.87 -12.27 -0.03
CA ASN A 145 16.95 -11.31 -1.16
C ASN A 145 17.56 -9.96 -0.77
N ILE A 146 17.99 -9.78 0.49
CA ILE A 146 18.75 -8.60 0.96
C ILE A 146 20.00 -9.05 1.72
N THR A 147 21.05 -8.25 1.58
CA THR A 147 22.37 -8.46 2.19
C THR A 147 22.36 -8.18 3.70
N ALA A 148 23.39 -8.64 4.41
CA ALA A 148 23.57 -8.33 5.83
C ALA A 148 23.74 -6.82 6.08
N GLU A 149 24.42 -6.14 5.15
CA GLU A 149 24.61 -4.69 5.18
C GLU A 149 23.28 -3.93 5.04
N GLU A 150 22.43 -4.29 4.07
CA GLU A 150 21.09 -3.70 3.89
C GLU A 150 20.20 -3.97 5.11
N LYS A 151 20.27 -5.16 5.71
CA LYS A 151 19.56 -5.49 6.96
C LYS A 151 20.03 -4.63 8.13
N ALA A 152 21.34 -4.41 8.25
CA ALA A 152 21.89 -3.53 9.28
C ALA A 152 21.46 -2.08 9.04
N ALA A 153 21.50 -1.60 7.80
CA ALA A 153 21.06 -0.26 7.42
C ALA A 153 19.58 -0.01 7.78
N LEU A 154 18.67 -0.95 7.51
CA LEU A 154 17.27 -0.83 7.91
C LEU A 154 17.09 -0.78 9.44
N ARG A 155 17.89 -1.54 10.20
CA ARG A 155 17.85 -1.47 11.67
C ARG A 155 18.35 -0.12 12.18
N ASN A 156 19.46 0.37 11.63
CA ASN A 156 20.01 1.67 12.00
C ASN A 156 19.02 2.79 11.68
N LEU A 157 18.43 2.82 10.48
CA LEU A 157 17.40 3.80 10.11
C LEU A 157 16.14 3.73 10.98
N ARG A 158 15.79 2.55 11.50
CA ARG A 158 14.64 2.38 12.41
C ARG A 158 14.95 2.92 13.81
N GLN A 159 16.18 2.73 14.28
CA GLN A 159 16.65 3.15 15.60
C GLN A 159 17.01 4.64 15.65
N ASP A 160 17.29 5.23 14.49
CA ASP A 160 17.61 6.64 14.38
C ASP A 160 16.38 7.52 14.64
N GLU A 161 16.41 8.25 15.75
CA GLU A 161 15.31 9.10 16.18
C GLU A 161 15.28 10.45 15.46
N ASP A 162 16.38 10.87 14.83
CA ASP A 162 16.50 12.18 14.19
C ASP A 162 16.00 12.18 12.74
N VAL A 163 15.90 11.00 12.10
CA VAL A 163 15.50 10.88 10.69
C VAL A 163 14.23 10.07 10.51
N LEU A 164 13.43 10.48 9.53
CA LEU A 164 12.18 9.84 9.16
C LEU A 164 12.21 9.49 7.68
N VAL A 165 11.89 8.23 7.38
CA VAL A 165 11.81 7.74 6.00
C VAL A 165 10.35 7.73 5.56
N LEU A 166 10.03 8.54 4.55
CA LEU A 166 8.68 8.82 4.08
C LEU A 166 8.52 8.41 2.61
N LYS A 167 7.27 8.19 2.21
CA LYS A 167 6.91 8.09 0.78
C LYS A 167 6.67 9.51 0.25
N ALA A 168 7.26 9.84 -0.90
CA ALA A 168 6.92 11.07 -1.60
C ALA A 168 5.44 11.09 -2.03
N ASP A 169 4.86 12.28 -2.08
CA ASP A 169 3.49 12.52 -2.53
C ASP A 169 3.26 12.06 -3.99
N LYS A 170 4.25 12.31 -4.86
CA LYS A 170 4.23 11.93 -6.29
C LYS A 170 5.51 11.19 -6.67
N GLY A 171 5.47 10.46 -7.77
CA GLY A 171 6.66 9.84 -8.38
C GLY A 171 7.15 8.54 -7.74
N ASN A 172 6.52 8.07 -6.66
CA ASN A 172 6.94 6.86 -5.93
C ASN A 172 8.42 6.93 -5.48
N ALA A 173 8.93 8.11 -5.09
CA ALA A 173 10.26 8.28 -4.49
C ALA A 173 10.23 8.01 -2.98
N THR A 174 11.39 7.62 -2.42
CA THR A 174 11.62 7.52 -0.98
C THR A 174 12.27 8.82 -0.51
N VAL A 175 11.77 9.42 0.56
CA VAL A 175 12.29 10.67 1.11
C VAL A 175 12.85 10.40 2.50
N VAL A 176 14.08 10.84 2.78
CA VAL A 176 14.65 10.86 4.13
C VAL A 176 14.67 12.31 4.60
N MET A 177 14.06 12.61 5.74
CA MET A 177 13.90 13.97 6.25
C MET A 177 14.23 14.00 7.74
N ASN A 178 14.74 15.13 8.25
CA ASN A 178 14.91 15.32 9.69
C ASN A 178 13.55 15.35 10.40
N VAL A 179 13.44 14.71 11.56
CA VAL A 179 12.20 14.71 12.36
C VAL A 179 11.82 16.12 12.79
N THR A 180 12.79 16.92 13.22
CA THR A 180 12.57 18.30 13.65
C THR A 180 11.90 19.13 12.55
N GLU A 181 12.45 19.08 11.34
CA GLU A 181 11.90 19.76 10.17
C GLU A 181 10.51 19.22 9.79
N TYR A 182 10.33 17.90 9.81
CA TYR A 182 9.03 17.28 9.52
C TYR A 182 7.96 17.74 10.52
N ASP A 183 8.29 17.75 11.81
CA ASP A 183 7.38 18.18 12.87
C ASP A 183 7.05 19.66 12.79
N GLU A 184 8.02 20.51 12.45
CA GLU A 184 7.78 21.94 12.19
C GLU A 184 6.80 22.15 11.05
N LYS A 185 6.97 21.42 9.93
CA LYS A 185 6.04 21.48 8.80
C LYS A 185 4.63 21.00 9.19
N ILE A 186 4.50 19.94 9.98
CA ILE A 186 3.18 19.53 10.48
C ILE A 186 2.58 20.57 11.42
N ARG A 187 3.36 21.11 12.37
CA ARG A 187 2.87 22.16 13.28
C ARG A 187 2.42 23.41 12.55
N HIS A 188 3.14 23.82 11.50
CA HIS A 188 2.74 24.92 10.62
C HIS A 188 1.44 24.62 9.84
N LEU A 189 1.22 23.37 9.40
CA LEU A 189 -0.08 22.99 8.82
C LEU A 189 -1.22 23.05 9.84
N LEU A 190 -0.94 22.67 11.08
CA LEU A 190 -1.93 22.62 12.16
C LEU A 190 -2.16 23.98 12.84
N SER A 191 -1.40 25.02 12.50
CA SER A 191 -1.61 26.38 13.01
C SER A 191 -2.70 27.15 12.27
N ASP A 192 -3.23 26.63 11.17
CA ASP A 192 -4.39 27.21 10.51
C ASP A 192 -5.64 27.09 11.39
N ALA A 193 -5.98 28.20 12.06
CA ALA A 193 -7.11 28.30 12.99
C ALA A 193 -8.48 28.23 12.30
N ASN A 194 -8.55 28.39 10.97
CA ASN A 194 -9.79 28.24 10.22
C ASN A 194 -10.14 26.76 10.02
N THR A 195 -9.14 25.90 9.85
CA THR A 195 -9.34 24.47 9.59
C THR A 195 -9.23 23.61 10.86
N TYR A 196 -8.29 23.94 11.75
CA TYR A 196 -7.96 23.10 12.90
C TYR A 196 -8.08 23.83 14.23
N ARG A 197 -8.54 23.11 15.24
CA ARG A 197 -8.61 23.60 16.62
C ARG A 197 -7.97 22.59 17.58
N ARG A 198 -6.87 22.99 18.22
CA ARG A 198 -6.24 22.19 19.28
C ARG A 198 -7.17 22.07 20.50
N VAL A 199 -7.24 20.88 21.09
CA VAL A 199 -8.00 20.62 22.31
C VAL A 199 -7.14 19.90 23.35
N ASN A 200 -7.43 20.14 24.63
CA ASN A 200 -6.70 19.59 25.78
C ASN A 200 -7.31 18.29 26.34
N TYR A 201 -8.22 17.66 25.60
CA TYR A 201 -8.89 16.42 25.99
C TYR A 201 -8.88 15.42 24.83
N ASN A 202 -8.96 14.13 25.14
CA ASN A 202 -9.10 13.07 24.14
C ASN A 202 -10.58 12.93 23.70
N PRO A 203 -10.95 13.26 22.44
CA PRO A 203 -12.35 13.17 21.99
C PRO A 203 -12.86 11.74 21.80
N THR A 204 -11.98 10.73 21.77
CA THR A 204 -12.28 9.38 21.29
C THR A 204 -13.46 8.72 21.98
N ALA A 205 -13.49 8.71 23.32
CA ALA A 205 -14.59 8.09 24.06
C ALA A 205 -15.93 8.83 23.82
N ARG A 206 -15.88 10.17 23.71
CA ARG A 206 -17.07 10.99 23.42
C ARG A 206 -17.59 10.70 22.02
N THR A 207 -16.73 10.69 21.01
CA THR A 207 -17.10 10.40 19.62
C THR A 207 -17.59 8.97 19.45
N ASN A 208 -17.04 8.01 20.20
CA ASN A 208 -17.54 6.64 20.19
C ASN A 208 -18.97 6.55 20.75
N ARG A 209 -19.24 7.21 21.88
CA ARG A 209 -20.60 7.27 22.46
C ARG A 209 -21.61 7.95 21.53
N SER A 210 -21.24 9.07 20.92
CA SER A 210 -22.13 9.75 19.96
C SER A 210 -22.36 8.92 18.70
N THR A 211 -21.35 8.20 18.19
CA THR A 211 -21.52 7.25 17.08
C THR A 211 -22.50 6.13 17.44
N HIS A 212 -22.40 5.56 18.64
CA HIS A 212 -23.35 4.55 19.09
C HIS A 212 -24.77 5.10 19.21
N LYS A 213 -24.90 6.33 19.72
CA LYS A 213 -26.19 7.04 19.84
C LYS A 213 -26.84 7.26 18.47
N ILE A 214 -26.12 7.81 17.50
CA ILE A 214 -26.70 8.10 16.17
C ILE A 214 -27.10 6.82 15.42
N ILE A 215 -26.33 5.74 15.57
CA ILE A 215 -26.68 4.42 15.01
C ILE A 215 -28.00 3.91 15.63
N LYS A 216 -28.19 4.12 16.93
CA LYS A 216 -29.42 3.72 17.62
C LYS A 216 -30.62 4.58 17.17
N GLU A 217 -30.42 5.89 17.00
CA GLU A 217 -31.46 6.81 16.53
C GLU A 217 -31.91 6.49 15.09
N CYS A 218 -30.98 6.03 14.25
CA CYS A 218 -31.26 5.64 12.85
C CYS A 218 -31.62 4.16 12.70
N GLN A 219 -32.11 3.50 13.75
CA GLN A 219 -32.45 2.06 13.72
C GLN A 219 -33.49 1.68 12.67
N GLN A 220 -34.33 2.63 12.22
CA GLN A 220 -35.35 2.39 11.20
C GLN A 220 -34.75 2.10 9.83
N ILE A 221 -33.60 2.70 9.52
CA ILE A 221 -32.87 2.47 8.26
C ILE A 221 -31.75 1.44 8.41
N LEU A 222 -31.39 1.09 9.65
CA LEU A 222 -30.38 0.08 10.01
C LEU A 222 -31.07 -1.11 10.70
N THR A 223 -31.83 -1.89 9.94
CA THR A 223 -32.72 -2.92 10.50
C THR A 223 -31.98 -4.15 11.02
N ASP A 224 -30.93 -4.60 10.32
CA ASP A 224 -30.15 -5.79 10.73
C ASP A 224 -29.25 -5.53 11.95
N ASP A 225 -29.51 -6.27 13.03
CA ASP A 225 -28.73 -6.23 14.28
C ASP A 225 -27.27 -6.68 14.09
N THR A 226 -27.03 -7.66 13.22
CA THR A 226 -25.67 -8.13 12.90
C THR A 226 -24.90 -7.05 12.15
N PHE A 227 -25.57 -6.35 11.24
CA PHE A 227 -24.99 -5.23 10.52
C PHE A 227 -24.73 -4.02 11.42
N LYS A 228 -25.67 -3.66 12.31
CA LYS A 228 -25.46 -2.61 13.32
C LYS A 228 -24.27 -2.92 14.22
N TYR A 229 -24.08 -4.18 14.58
CA TYR A 229 -22.95 -4.62 15.36
C TYR A 229 -21.61 -4.40 14.63
N LEU A 230 -21.58 -4.64 13.32
CA LEU A 230 -20.43 -4.37 12.43
C LEU A 230 -20.11 -2.88 12.30
N LEU A 231 -21.10 -1.99 12.41
CA LEU A 231 -20.91 -0.54 12.36
C LEU A 231 -20.38 0.06 13.67
N ARG A 232 -20.45 -0.68 14.78
CA ARG A 232 -20.04 -0.22 16.12
C ARG A 232 -18.59 -0.64 16.41
N PRO A 233 -17.62 0.27 16.33
CA PRO A 233 -16.23 -0.08 16.61
C PRO A 233 -16.04 -0.37 18.09
N ARG A 234 -15.35 -1.49 18.37
CA ARG A 234 -15.11 -2.00 19.73
C ARG A 234 -13.77 -1.58 20.31
N ASN A 235 -12.74 -1.65 19.47
CA ASN A 235 -11.37 -1.30 19.82
C ASN A 235 -11.01 0.02 19.11
N VAL A 236 -11.69 1.09 19.51
CA VAL A 236 -11.49 2.40 18.89
C VAL A 236 -10.10 2.96 19.16
N GLN A 237 -9.47 3.47 18.12
CA GLN A 237 -8.22 4.22 18.20
C GLN A 237 -8.45 5.66 17.72
N PRO A 238 -7.77 6.67 18.30
CA PRO A 238 -7.82 8.01 17.75
C PRO A 238 -7.25 8.00 16.33
N PRO A 239 -7.89 8.70 15.37
CA PRO A 239 -7.30 8.93 14.05
C PRO A 239 -5.95 9.63 14.16
N LYS A 240 -5.03 9.32 13.25
CA LYS A 240 -3.64 9.82 13.30
C LYS A 240 -3.30 10.58 12.04
N ILE A 241 -2.85 11.83 12.18
CA ILE A 241 -2.39 12.62 11.03
C ILE A 241 -0.92 12.32 10.72
N TYR A 242 -0.56 12.35 9.45
CA TYR A 242 0.82 12.30 8.96
C TYR A 242 0.91 13.03 7.60
N GLY A 243 2.11 13.45 7.22
CA GLY A 243 2.38 14.23 6.01
C GLY A 243 3.14 13.43 4.94
N LEU A 244 2.77 13.62 3.68
CA LEU A 244 3.55 13.14 2.52
C LEU A 244 4.35 14.30 1.89
N PRO A 245 5.68 14.21 1.78
CA PRO A 245 6.49 15.28 1.19
C PRO A 245 6.18 15.52 -0.29
N LYS A 246 5.81 16.75 -0.64
CA LYS A 246 5.64 17.21 -2.03
C LYS A 246 6.97 17.69 -2.59
N VAL A 247 7.89 16.77 -2.85
CA VAL A 247 9.28 17.05 -3.34
C VAL A 247 9.38 17.82 -4.66
N HIS A 248 8.25 18.02 -5.35
CA HIS A 248 8.15 18.77 -6.61
C HIS A 248 7.70 20.21 -6.42
N LYS A 249 7.45 20.64 -5.18
CA LYS A 249 7.07 22.00 -4.83
C LYS A 249 8.21 22.65 -4.04
N PRO A 250 8.43 23.98 -4.19
CA PRO A 250 9.42 24.70 -3.40
C PRO A 250 9.14 24.51 -1.90
N ASN A 251 10.19 24.44 -1.09
CA ASN A 251 10.13 24.21 0.36
C ASN A 251 9.53 22.86 0.79
N VAL A 252 9.25 21.95 -0.14
CA VAL A 252 8.75 20.58 0.11
C VAL A 252 7.60 20.55 1.15
N PRO A 253 6.46 21.22 0.88
CA PRO A 253 5.31 21.19 1.77
C PRO A 253 4.77 19.76 1.91
N LEU A 254 4.11 19.47 3.04
CA LEU A 254 3.51 18.16 3.29
C LEU A 254 2.05 18.12 2.80
N ARG A 255 1.62 16.99 2.23
CA ARG A 255 0.19 16.67 2.06
C ARG A 255 -0.31 16.00 3.35
N PRO A 256 -1.22 16.62 4.11
CA PRO A 256 -1.76 16.01 5.33
C PRO A 256 -2.70 14.86 4.98
N ILE A 257 -2.56 13.74 5.68
CA ILE A 257 -3.45 12.56 5.58
C ILE A 257 -3.82 12.11 6.99
N VAL A 258 -5.11 11.93 7.24
CA VAL A 258 -5.66 11.40 8.49
C VAL A 258 -5.97 9.91 8.32
N SER A 259 -5.20 9.08 9.03
CA SER A 259 -5.43 7.64 9.11
C SER A 259 -6.63 7.37 10.04
N GLN A 260 -7.81 7.17 9.47
CA GLN A 260 -9.04 6.87 10.22
C GLN A 260 -9.30 5.38 10.46
N ILE A 261 -8.39 4.48 10.08
CA ILE A 261 -8.55 3.05 10.35
C ILE A 261 -8.74 2.84 11.86
N ASP A 262 -9.73 2.03 12.24
CA ASP A 262 -10.14 1.74 13.61
C ASP A 262 -10.67 2.96 14.41
N SER A 263 -10.99 4.07 13.74
CA SER A 263 -11.61 5.23 14.39
C SER A 263 -13.08 5.00 14.75
N PRO A 264 -13.64 5.79 15.69
CA PRO A 264 -15.05 5.71 16.06
C PRO A 264 -16.04 5.79 14.88
N THR A 265 -15.72 6.52 13.82
CA THR A 265 -16.64 6.75 12.68
C THR A 265 -16.29 5.94 11.45
N TYR A 266 -15.18 5.18 11.44
CA TYR A 266 -14.64 4.56 10.22
C TYR A 266 -15.61 3.64 9.49
N HIS A 267 -16.22 2.68 10.21
CA HIS A 267 -17.16 1.72 9.64
C HIS A 267 -18.47 2.40 9.21
N LEU A 268 -18.96 3.36 9.99
CA LEU A 268 -20.13 4.14 9.65
C LEU A 268 -19.90 4.98 8.39
N ALA A 269 -18.76 5.67 8.29
CA ALA A 269 -18.39 6.46 7.12
C ALA A 269 -18.27 5.60 5.86
N LYS A 270 -17.71 4.39 5.96
CA LYS A 270 -17.70 3.42 4.84
C LYS A 270 -19.10 3.03 4.39
N HIS A 271 -19.99 2.77 5.35
CA HIS A 271 -21.36 2.42 5.02
C HIS A 271 -22.11 3.58 4.36
N VAL A 272 -22.05 4.79 4.94
CA VAL A 272 -22.65 5.99 4.33
C VAL A 272 -22.07 6.22 2.93
N ALA A 273 -20.76 6.08 2.75
CA ALA A 273 -20.14 6.19 1.43
C ALA A 273 -20.70 5.17 0.44
N SER A 274 -20.95 3.92 0.85
CA SER A 274 -21.54 2.89 -0.03
C SER A 274 -22.97 3.23 -0.50
N ILE A 275 -23.73 3.97 0.31
CA ILE A 275 -25.08 4.44 -0.04
C ILE A 275 -25.04 5.66 -0.97
N LEU A 276 -24.08 6.56 -0.76
CA LEU A 276 -23.94 7.78 -1.57
C LEU A 276 -23.22 7.56 -2.89
N GLN A 277 -22.33 6.56 -2.99
CA GLN A 277 -21.51 6.32 -4.17
C GLN A 277 -22.31 6.15 -5.48
N PRO A 278 -23.46 5.44 -5.51
CA PRO A 278 -24.30 5.33 -6.70
C PRO A 278 -24.98 6.63 -7.14
N LEU A 279 -24.94 7.68 -6.32
CA LEU A 279 -25.51 9.00 -6.61
C LEU A 279 -24.52 9.93 -7.31
N VAL A 280 -23.28 9.48 -7.52
CA VAL A 280 -22.17 10.23 -8.13
C VAL A 280 -21.86 9.64 -9.51
N GLY A 281 -21.35 10.47 -10.41
CA GLY A 281 -20.87 10.09 -11.73
C GLY A 281 -21.96 10.00 -12.78
N ARG A 282 -23.10 10.65 -12.54
CA ARG A 282 -24.24 10.70 -13.48
C ARG A 282 -24.22 11.94 -14.38
N SER A 283 -23.33 12.89 -14.13
CA SER A 283 -23.19 14.09 -14.94
C SER A 283 -22.47 13.79 -16.26
N THR A 284 -22.77 14.58 -17.29
CA THR A 284 -22.08 14.48 -18.60
C THR A 284 -20.61 14.88 -18.52
N SER A 285 -20.22 15.62 -17.50
CA SER A 285 -18.86 16.03 -17.17
C SER A 285 -18.01 14.93 -16.52
N TYR A 286 -18.62 13.86 -16.02
CA TYR A 286 -17.89 12.86 -15.24
C TYR A 286 -16.90 12.04 -16.09
N VAL A 287 -15.66 11.95 -15.60
CA VAL A 287 -14.63 11.04 -16.09
C VAL A 287 -14.38 9.98 -15.03
N LYS A 288 -14.43 8.71 -15.44
CA LYS A 288 -14.28 7.56 -14.55
C LYS A 288 -12.82 7.16 -14.34
N ASP A 289 -12.06 7.17 -15.43
CA ASP A 289 -10.65 6.80 -15.51
C ASP A 289 -10.09 7.26 -16.87
N SER A 290 -8.78 7.10 -17.05
CA SER A 290 -8.07 7.49 -18.28
C SER A 290 -8.57 6.78 -19.54
N ARG A 291 -9.14 5.57 -19.42
CA ARG A 291 -9.67 4.82 -20.57
C ARG A 291 -11.01 5.41 -20.99
N HIS A 292 -11.92 5.63 -20.04
CA HIS A 292 -13.18 6.34 -20.32
C HIS A 292 -12.91 7.71 -20.95
N PHE A 293 -11.86 8.41 -20.49
CA PHE A 293 -11.47 9.68 -21.07
C PHE A 293 -11.04 9.55 -22.55
N ILE A 294 -10.26 8.53 -22.90
CA ILE A 294 -9.87 8.27 -24.30
C ILE A 294 -11.08 8.00 -25.18
N ASP A 295 -12.05 7.21 -24.71
CA ASP A 295 -13.28 6.94 -25.45
C ASP A 295 -14.04 8.25 -25.76
N ILE A 296 -13.98 9.23 -24.84
CA ILE A 296 -14.53 10.57 -25.05
C ILE A 296 -13.72 11.35 -26.11
N LEU A 297 -12.37 11.32 -26.04
CA LEU A 297 -11.48 12.03 -26.97
C LEU A 297 -11.72 11.65 -28.43
N GLN A 298 -12.03 10.38 -28.71
CA GLN A 298 -12.28 9.89 -30.07
C GLN A 298 -13.43 10.60 -30.78
N SER A 299 -14.39 11.14 -30.02
CA SER A 299 -15.55 11.85 -30.57
C SER A 299 -15.31 13.35 -30.79
N ILE A 300 -14.15 13.88 -30.39
CA ILE A 300 -13.87 15.31 -30.35
C ILE A 300 -12.96 15.72 -31.50
N LYS A 301 -13.33 16.82 -32.17
CA LYS A 301 -12.47 17.55 -33.10
C LYS A 301 -12.42 19.01 -32.72
N LEU A 302 -11.21 19.53 -32.57
CA LEU A 302 -10.94 20.91 -32.21
C LEU A 302 -10.84 21.80 -33.46
N ARG A 303 -11.38 23.01 -33.35
CA ARG A 303 -11.18 24.07 -34.33
C ARG A 303 -9.84 24.79 -34.07
N PRO A 304 -9.30 25.53 -35.05
CA PRO A 304 -8.05 26.27 -34.86
C PRO A 304 -8.03 27.26 -33.70
N ASN A 305 -9.21 27.79 -33.31
CA ASN A 305 -9.38 28.74 -32.20
C ASN A 305 -9.82 28.07 -30.89
N ASP A 306 -9.83 26.74 -30.82
CA ASP A 306 -10.16 26.02 -29.59
C ASP A 306 -8.90 25.79 -28.79
N LEU A 307 -8.95 26.12 -27.50
CA LEU A 307 -7.82 26.00 -26.59
C LEU A 307 -8.12 24.93 -25.53
N MET A 308 -7.23 23.94 -25.40
CA MET A 308 -7.32 23.00 -24.29
C MET A 308 -6.77 23.64 -23.02
N VAL A 309 -7.50 23.46 -21.93
CA VAL A 309 -7.16 23.99 -20.60
C VAL A 309 -7.35 22.90 -19.57
N SER A 310 -6.38 22.76 -18.66
CA SER A 310 -6.53 21.94 -17.47
C SER A 310 -6.78 22.85 -16.28
N PHE A 311 -7.96 22.79 -15.66
CA PHE A 311 -8.21 23.46 -14.38
C PHE A 311 -7.94 22.49 -13.21
N ASP A 312 -7.35 23.00 -12.13
CA ASP A 312 -7.09 22.25 -10.88
C ASP A 312 -7.76 22.97 -9.71
N VAL A 313 -8.54 22.23 -8.91
CA VAL A 313 -9.17 22.79 -7.71
C VAL A 313 -8.16 22.86 -6.57
N GLU A 314 -7.95 24.07 -6.05
CA GLU A 314 -7.02 24.28 -4.95
C GLU A 314 -7.52 23.62 -3.65
N SER A 315 -6.76 22.63 -3.18
CA SER A 315 -6.97 21.97 -1.88
C SER A 315 -8.41 21.50 -1.66
N LEU A 316 -9.03 20.89 -2.68
CA LEU A 316 -10.45 20.49 -2.72
C LEU A 316 -11.00 20.00 -1.36
N PHE A 317 -10.37 18.99 -0.75
CA PHE A 317 -10.90 18.37 0.47
C PHE A 317 -10.97 19.31 1.68
N THR A 318 -10.00 20.19 1.90
CA THR A 318 -10.06 21.14 3.02
C THR A 318 -11.05 22.28 2.76
N ASN A 319 -11.42 22.48 1.50
CA ASN A 319 -12.28 23.58 1.05
C ASN A 319 -13.73 23.15 0.75
N VAL A 320 -14.07 21.86 0.86
CA VAL A 320 -15.45 21.38 0.67
C VAL A 320 -16.37 22.10 1.67
N PRO A 321 -17.39 22.86 1.19
CA PRO A 321 -18.35 23.51 2.07
C PRO A 321 -19.33 22.48 2.60
N VAL A 322 -19.06 21.98 3.82
CA VAL A 322 -19.83 20.88 4.42
C VAL A 322 -21.31 21.24 4.50
N ALA A 323 -21.67 22.44 4.95
CA ALA A 323 -23.06 22.88 5.12
C ALA A 323 -23.85 22.83 3.79
N ASP A 324 -23.33 23.48 2.74
CA ASP A 324 -23.99 23.51 1.43
C ASP A 324 -24.04 22.11 0.81
N CYS A 325 -22.98 21.32 0.99
CA CYS A 325 -22.97 19.95 0.53
C CYS A 325 -24.03 19.07 1.21
N MET A 326 -24.37 19.31 2.49
CA MET A 326 -25.44 18.57 3.17
C MET A 326 -26.80 18.81 2.50
N GLU A 327 -27.08 20.04 2.05
CA GLU A 327 -28.32 20.36 1.34
C GLU A 327 -28.37 19.70 -0.05
N VAL A 328 -27.26 19.71 -0.78
CA VAL A 328 -27.16 19.00 -2.07
C VAL A 328 -27.37 17.50 -1.89
N VAL A 329 -26.76 16.89 -0.86
CA VAL A 329 -26.95 15.46 -0.56
C VAL A 329 -28.40 15.17 -0.22
N LYS A 330 -29.04 16.01 0.59
CA LYS A 330 -30.45 15.87 0.96
C LYS A 330 -31.35 15.86 -0.29
N LEU A 331 -31.15 16.79 -1.23
CA LEU A 331 -31.89 16.82 -2.50
C LEU A 331 -31.71 15.52 -3.29
N ARG A 332 -30.46 15.05 -3.48
CA ARG A 332 -30.18 13.81 -4.22
C ARG A 332 -30.79 12.58 -3.57
N LEU A 333 -30.82 12.52 -2.24
CA LEU A 333 -31.47 11.41 -1.52
C LEU A 333 -32.99 11.42 -1.78
N GLN A 334 -33.64 12.58 -1.77
CA GLN A 334 -35.07 12.72 -2.10
C GLN A 334 -35.36 12.25 -3.53
N GLU A 335 -34.59 12.73 -4.51
CA GLU A 335 -34.74 12.37 -5.92
C GLU A 335 -34.60 10.86 -6.18
N ASN A 336 -33.81 10.16 -5.34
CA ASN A 336 -33.54 8.73 -5.48
C ASN A 336 -34.34 7.86 -4.49
N ASN A 337 -35.31 8.43 -3.77
CA ASN A 337 -36.12 7.74 -2.75
C ASN A 337 -35.27 7.02 -1.68
N ILE A 338 -34.13 7.62 -1.30
CA ILE A 338 -33.27 7.12 -0.23
C ILE A 338 -33.62 7.84 1.09
N PRO A 339 -33.69 7.14 2.22
CA PRO A 339 -34.06 7.75 3.51
C PRO A 339 -33.19 8.95 3.91
N LEU A 340 -33.82 10.03 4.38
CA LEU A 340 -33.12 11.26 4.77
C LEU A 340 -32.34 11.13 6.09
N GLU A 341 -32.56 10.07 6.85
CA GLU A 341 -31.78 9.72 8.02
C GLU A 341 -30.29 9.54 7.70
N TYR A 342 -29.95 9.17 6.45
CA TYR A 342 -28.55 9.13 6.01
C TYR A 342 -27.86 10.50 6.04
N VAL A 343 -28.60 11.61 5.92
CA VAL A 343 -28.07 12.97 6.11
C VAL A 343 -27.57 13.13 7.55
N LYS A 344 -28.30 12.60 8.55
CA LYS A 344 -27.88 12.67 9.96
C LYS A 344 -26.61 11.85 10.21
N LEU A 345 -26.53 10.65 9.63
CA LEU A 345 -25.34 9.80 9.71
C LEU A 345 -24.12 10.45 9.02
N LEU A 346 -24.33 11.07 7.86
CA LEU A 346 -23.29 11.79 7.13
C LEU A 346 -22.79 13.00 7.93
N HIS A 347 -23.70 13.83 8.43
CA HIS A 347 -23.36 15.00 9.26
C HIS A 347 -22.52 14.59 10.47
N HIS A 348 -22.91 13.51 11.16
CA HIS A 348 -22.11 12.96 12.26
C HIS A 348 -20.69 12.55 11.81
N CYS A 349 -20.54 11.90 10.66
CA CYS A 349 -19.23 11.50 10.14
C CYS A 349 -18.33 12.69 9.77
N LEU A 350 -18.91 13.78 9.26
CA LEU A 350 -18.15 14.97 8.85
C LEU A 350 -17.80 15.87 10.04
N CYS A 351 -18.75 16.15 10.93
CA CYS A 351 -18.62 17.13 12.01
C CYS A 351 -17.96 16.59 13.29
N THR A 352 -17.72 15.28 13.40
CA THR A 352 -16.99 14.69 14.55
C THR A 352 -15.55 14.31 14.21
N SER A 353 -14.98 14.93 13.16
CA SER A 353 -13.61 14.71 12.71
C SER A 353 -12.58 15.27 13.70
N TYR A 354 -11.68 14.40 14.16
CA TYR A 354 -10.55 14.75 15.03
C TYR A 354 -9.38 13.82 14.74
N PHE A 355 -8.19 14.21 15.17
CA PHE A 355 -6.98 13.38 15.09
C PHE A 355 -5.96 13.77 16.16
N VAL A 356 -4.93 12.94 16.28
CA VAL A 356 -3.81 13.13 17.20
C VAL A 356 -2.49 13.27 16.44
N TYR A 357 -1.62 14.14 16.95
CA TYR A 357 -0.24 14.33 16.51
C TYR A 357 0.65 14.65 17.72
N GLN A 358 1.74 13.89 17.90
CA GLN A 358 2.65 14.03 19.05
C GLN A 358 1.92 14.10 20.39
N GLY A 359 0.89 13.27 20.56
CA GLY A 359 0.06 13.22 21.78
C GLY A 359 -0.89 14.41 21.98
N GLN A 360 -0.92 15.38 21.07
CA GLN A 360 -1.84 16.51 21.08
C GLN A 360 -3.06 16.24 20.20
N TYR A 361 -4.25 16.60 20.68
CA TYR A 361 -5.51 16.35 19.98
C TYR A 361 -5.98 17.61 19.25
N TYR A 362 -6.50 17.40 18.03
CA TYR A 362 -6.99 18.46 17.17
C TYR A 362 -8.37 18.08 16.63
N LEU A 363 -9.29 19.03 16.65
CA LEU A 363 -10.55 18.96 15.93
C LEU A 363 -10.35 19.55 14.54
N GLN A 364 -10.87 18.88 13.51
CA GLN A 364 -11.04 19.49 12.19
C GLN A 364 -12.40 20.16 12.17
N ILE A 365 -12.41 21.49 12.17
CA ILE A 365 -13.62 22.30 12.29
C ILE A 365 -14.16 22.75 10.93
N ASP A 366 -13.34 22.66 9.87
CA ASP A 366 -13.73 22.98 8.51
C ASP A 366 -13.19 21.97 7.49
N GLY A 367 -13.86 21.92 6.32
CA GLY A 367 -13.58 20.97 5.25
C GLY A 367 -13.80 19.51 5.66
N VAL A 368 -13.25 18.60 4.85
CA VAL A 368 -13.29 17.16 5.10
C VAL A 368 -11.89 16.56 5.24
N ALA A 369 -11.74 15.63 6.17
CA ALA A 369 -10.45 15.00 6.43
C ALA A 369 -9.99 14.15 5.24
N MET A 370 -8.81 14.45 4.69
CA MET A 370 -8.16 13.59 3.69
C MET A 370 -7.84 12.23 4.31
N GLY A 371 -8.54 11.18 3.88
CA GLY A 371 -8.45 9.83 4.46
C GLY A 371 -9.74 9.34 5.12
N SER A 372 -10.76 10.20 5.22
CA SER A 372 -12.12 9.77 5.54
C SER A 372 -12.73 8.95 4.40
N PRO A 373 -13.37 7.79 4.67
CA PRO A 373 -14.03 6.99 3.65
C PRO A 373 -15.12 7.73 2.87
N VAL A 374 -15.77 8.72 3.49
CA VAL A 374 -16.89 9.46 2.89
C VAL A 374 -16.44 10.76 2.18
N ALA A 375 -15.20 11.21 2.41
CA ALA A 375 -14.71 12.46 1.82
C ALA A 375 -14.72 12.47 0.27
N PRO A 376 -14.27 11.41 -0.44
CA PRO A 376 -14.27 11.42 -1.91
C PRO A 376 -15.66 11.50 -2.53
N VAL A 377 -16.66 10.85 -1.94
CA VAL A 377 -18.03 10.87 -2.48
C VAL A 377 -18.68 12.23 -2.22
N VAL A 378 -18.50 12.81 -1.04
CA VAL A 378 -19.03 14.13 -0.69
C VAL A 378 -18.41 15.22 -1.57
N ALA A 379 -17.07 15.19 -1.75
CA ALA A 379 -16.39 16.13 -2.63
C ALA A 379 -16.92 16.05 -4.08
N ASN A 380 -17.14 14.84 -4.61
CA ASN A 380 -17.70 14.70 -5.95
C ASN A 380 -19.16 15.17 -6.06
N ILE A 381 -20.02 14.90 -5.07
CA ILE A 381 -21.41 15.40 -5.05
C ILE A 381 -21.41 16.93 -5.12
N TRP A 382 -20.58 17.57 -4.29
CA TRP A 382 -20.45 19.03 -4.29
C TRP A 382 -19.92 19.55 -5.63
N MET A 383 -18.84 18.96 -6.15
CA MET A 383 -18.25 19.42 -7.40
C MET A 383 -19.15 19.21 -8.62
N GLU A 384 -20.01 18.19 -8.62
CA GLU A 384 -21.03 18.01 -9.66
C GLU A 384 -22.13 19.09 -9.60
N HIS A 385 -22.52 19.53 -8.41
CA HIS A 385 -23.45 20.65 -8.28
C HIS A 385 -22.77 21.97 -8.68
N PHE A 386 -21.54 22.19 -8.22
CA PHE A 386 -20.75 23.36 -8.55
C PHE A 386 -20.54 23.51 -10.06
N GLU A 387 -20.16 22.43 -10.77
CA GLU A 387 -19.88 22.50 -12.20
C GLU A 387 -21.15 22.73 -13.05
N GLN A 388 -22.32 22.24 -12.62
CA GLN A 388 -23.59 22.57 -13.28
C GLN A 388 -23.89 24.06 -13.20
N LEU A 389 -23.67 24.67 -12.04
CA LEU A 389 -23.80 26.11 -11.87
C LEU A 389 -22.75 26.85 -12.71
N ALA A 390 -21.50 26.39 -12.68
CA ALA A 390 -20.40 27.00 -13.43
C ALA A 390 -20.67 27.04 -14.92
N ILE A 391 -21.07 25.91 -15.51
CA ILE A 391 -21.35 25.79 -16.95
C ILE A 391 -22.60 26.59 -17.34
N SER A 392 -23.67 26.55 -16.54
CA SER A 392 -24.93 27.23 -16.88
C SER A 392 -24.85 28.76 -16.79
N THR A 393 -23.94 29.29 -15.96
CA THR A 393 -23.76 30.74 -15.75
C THR A 393 -22.54 31.31 -16.47
N ALA A 394 -21.77 30.48 -17.17
CA ALA A 394 -20.58 30.93 -17.90
C ALA A 394 -20.97 31.86 -19.06
N THR A 395 -20.29 33.00 -19.13
CA THR A 395 -20.35 33.91 -20.28
C THR A 395 -19.42 33.49 -21.42
N THR A 396 -18.48 32.58 -21.13
CA THR A 396 -17.50 32.04 -22.06
C THR A 396 -18.03 30.79 -22.75
N SER A 397 -17.64 30.58 -24.01
CA SER A 397 -18.01 29.41 -24.81
C SER A 397 -17.19 28.19 -24.36
N ILE A 398 -17.73 27.43 -23.41
CA ILE A 398 -17.17 26.15 -22.95
C ILE A 398 -17.70 25.04 -23.86
N LYS A 399 -16.85 24.50 -24.74
CA LYS A 399 -17.23 23.42 -25.68
C LYS A 399 -17.25 22.06 -25.02
N LEU A 400 -16.35 21.86 -24.05
CA LEU A 400 -16.20 20.60 -23.36
C LEU A 400 -15.76 20.86 -21.92
N TRP A 401 -16.37 20.15 -20.98
CA TRP A 401 -15.97 20.13 -19.59
C TRP A 401 -15.97 18.70 -19.07
N LYS A 402 -14.82 18.21 -18.63
CA LYS A 402 -14.62 16.83 -18.18
C LYS A 402 -13.80 16.82 -16.90
N ARG A 403 -14.35 16.25 -15.82
CA ARG A 403 -13.73 16.28 -14.49
C ARG A 403 -13.45 14.89 -13.96
N TYR A 404 -12.27 14.73 -13.39
CA TYR A 404 -11.88 13.60 -12.56
C TYR A 404 -11.47 14.13 -11.18
N VAL A 405 -12.36 14.00 -10.19
CA VAL A 405 -12.15 14.52 -8.83
C VAL A 405 -11.84 16.03 -8.83
N ASP A 406 -10.58 16.42 -8.63
CA ASP A 406 -10.05 17.80 -8.58
C ASP A 406 -9.52 18.30 -9.93
N ASP A 407 -9.12 17.40 -10.84
CA ASP A 407 -8.59 17.73 -12.16
C ASP A 407 -9.75 17.90 -13.17
N VAL A 408 -9.76 19.00 -13.94
CA VAL A 408 -10.74 19.29 -15.00
C VAL A 408 -10.03 19.50 -16.34
N PHE A 409 -10.40 18.73 -17.35
CA PHE A 409 -10.09 18.99 -18.74
C PHE A 409 -11.22 19.82 -19.37
N CYS A 410 -10.86 20.95 -19.96
CA CYS A 410 -11.78 21.90 -20.57
C CYS A 410 -11.32 22.28 -21.98
N VAL A 411 -12.27 22.55 -22.86
CA VAL A 411 -12.02 23.16 -24.17
C VAL A 411 -12.82 24.45 -24.24
N ILE A 412 -12.12 25.56 -24.41
CA ILE A 412 -12.70 26.90 -24.48
C ILE A 412 -12.47 27.46 -25.88
N GLU A 413 -13.50 28.08 -26.47
CA GLU A 413 -13.36 28.83 -27.71
C GLU A 413 -12.71 30.19 -27.43
N GLY A 414 -11.65 30.52 -28.15
CA GLY A 414 -10.95 31.80 -28.01
C GLY A 414 -9.49 31.63 -27.57
N GLY A 415 -8.94 32.71 -27.02
CA GLY A 415 -7.56 32.74 -26.53
C GLY A 415 -7.47 32.67 -25.01
N GLU A 416 -6.28 32.98 -24.50
CA GLU A 416 -6.00 33.00 -23.06
C GLU A 416 -6.88 33.99 -22.29
N GLN A 417 -7.38 35.05 -22.94
CA GLN A 417 -8.23 36.04 -22.29
C GLN A 417 -9.59 35.44 -21.89
N GLU A 418 -10.21 34.64 -22.76
CA GLU A 418 -11.44 33.92 -22.46
C GLU A 418 -11.22 32.90 -21.32
N VAL A 419 -10.05 32.25 -21.28
CA VAL A 419 -9.68 31.36 -20.17
C VAL A 419 -9.59 32.12 -18.85
N LYS A 420 -8.98 33.31 -18.84
CA LYS A 420 -8.91 34.16 -17.63
C LYS A 420 -10.28 34.63 -17.16
N VAL A 421 -11.18 34.98 -18.09
CA VAL A 421 -12.57 35.32 -17.77
C VAL A 421 -13.29 34.11 -17.18
N CYS A 422 -13.11 32.93 -17.76
CA CYS A 422 -13.67 31.68 -17.23
C CYS A 422 -13.13 31.38 -15.83
N LEU A 423 -11.82 31.52 -15.59
CA LEU A 423 -11.22 31.34 -14.28
C LEU A 423 -11.79 32.31 -13.23
N ALA A 424 -11.90 33.59 -13.59
CA ALA A 424 -12.46 34.60 -12.70
C ALA A 424 -13.93 34.29 -12.36
N HIS A 425 -14.70 33.82 -13.33
CA HIS A 425 -16.06 33.31 -13.13
C HIS A 425 -16.08 32.15 -12.14
N LEU A 426 -15.28 31.09 -12.38
CA LEU A 426 -15.21 29.92 -11.51
C LEU A 426 -14.91 30.29 -10.05
N ASN A 427 -13.92 31.16 -9.84
CA ASN A 427 -13.50 31.58 -8.49
C ASN A 427 -14.51 32.51 -7.80
N ASN A 428 -15.48 33.06 -8.53
CA ASN A 428 -16.52 33.93 -7.99
C ASN A 428 -17.82 33.17 -7.62
N ILE A 429 -17.96 31.91 -8.05
CA ILE A 429 -19.17 31.11 -7.77
C ILE A 429 -19.31 30.81 -6.28
N HIS A 430 -18.21 30.45 -5.61
CA HIS A 430 -18.24 30.08 -4.21
C HIS A 430 -16.92 30.45 -3.51
N ALA A 431 -17.00 31.21 -2.41
CA ALA A 431 -15.84 31.78 -1.72
C ALA A 431 -14.78 30.75 -1.26
N LYS A 432 -15.17 29.49 -1.04
CA LYS A 432 -14.24 28.41 -0.64
C LYS A 432 -13.57 27.68 -1.81
N ILE A 433 -14.15 27.70 -3.01
CA ILE A 433 -13.65 26.90 -4.12
C ILE A 433 -12.89 27.80 -5.07
N ASN A 434 -11.57 27.59 -5.15
CA ASN A 434 -10.69 28.28 -6.07
C ASN A 434 -10.08 27.28 -7.05
N PHE A 435 -9.87 27.76 -8.27
CA PHE A 435 -9.23 27.05 -9.36
C PHE A 435 -7.94 27.74 -9.75
N THR A 436 -7.03 26.92 -10.26
CA THR A 436 -5.89 27.34 -11.08
C THR A 436 -6.00 26.68 -12.45
N TYR A 437 -5.19 27.11 -13.42
CA TYR A 437 -5.21 26.52 -14.75
C TYR A 437 -3.81 26.33 -15.34
N GLU A 438 -3.69 25.34 -16.20
CA GLU A 438 -2.57 25.09 -17.11
C GLU A 438 -3.09 25.13 -18.55
N LEU A 439 -2.45 25.91 -19.41
CA LEU A 439 -2.77 25.96 -20.85
C LEU A 439 -2.02 24.86 -21.59
N GLU A 440 -2.55 24.46 -22.75
CA GLU A 440 -1.79 23.66 -23.68
C GLU A 440 -0.47 24.34 -24.08
N ASN A 441 0.57 23.53 -24.25
CA ASN A 441 1.86 23.96 -24.78
C ASN A 441 2.16 23.14 -26.04
N GLU A 442 2.52 23.80 -27.13
CA GLU A 442 2.77 23.15 -28.42
C GLU A 442 1.62 22.20 -28.82
N ARG A 443 0.36 22.66 -28.69
CA ARG A 443 -0.86 21.87 -28.95
C ARG A 443 -0.93 20.55 -28.21
N THR A 444 -0.33 20.52 -27.02
CA THR A 444 -0.25 19.35 -26.18
C THR A 444 -0.69 19.70 -24.77
N LEU A 445 -1.53 18.87 -24.15
CA LEU A 445 -1.93 19.03 -22.76
C LEU A 445 -1.96 17.67 -22.05
N PRO A 446 -1.38 17.56 -20.84
CA PRO A 446 -1.55 16.38 -20.02
C PRO A 446 -2.89 16.42 -19.27
N PHE A 447 -3.61 15.31 -19.25
CA PHE A 447 -4.75 15.10 -18.36
C PHE A 447 -4.74 13.66 -17.84
N LEU A 448 -4.86 13.48 -16.52
CA LEU A 448 -4.67 12.19 -15.86
C LEU A 448 -3.32 11.54 -16.22
N ASP A 449 -3.39 10.33 -16.78
CA ASP A 449 -2.26 9.52 -17.26
C ASP A 449 -2.05 9.63 -18.78
N VAL A 450 -2.71 10.59 -19.44
CA VAL A 450 -2.77 10.73 -20.91
C VAL A 450 -2.14 12.06 -21.33
N LYS A 451 -1.27 12.00 -22.34
CA LYS A 451 -0.72 13.16 -23.04
C LYS A 451 -1.54 13.34 -24.31
N ILE A 452 -2.31 14.41 -24.37
CA ILE A 452 -3.20 14.73 -25.49
C ILE A 452 -2.42 15.60 -26.48
N LEU A 453 -2.52 15.31 -27.77
CA LEU A 453 -1.91 16.06 -28.87
C LEU A 453 -2.98 16.44 -29.87
N VAL A 454 -3.06 17.71 -30.29
CA VAL A 454 -3.95 18.10 -31.40
C VAL A 454 -3.25 17.82 -32.73
N ARG A 455 -3.83 16.94 -33.54
CA ARG A 455 -3.35 16.65 -34.90
C ARG A 455 -3.69 17.79 -35.86
N ALA A 456 -3.07 17.77 -37.04
CA ALA A 456 -3.27 18.79 -38.07
C ALA A 456 -4.73 18.87 -38.56
N ASP A 457 -5.47 17.76 -38.52
CA ASP A 457 -6.89 17.68 -38.90
C ASP A 457 -7.86 18.09 -37.76
N GLY A 458 -7.32 18.52 -36.61
CA GLY A 458 -8.08 18.88 -35.42
C GLY A 458 -8.50 17.68 -34.55
N SER A 459 -8.20 16.45 -34.95
CA SER A 459 -8.45 15.28 -34.09
C SER A 459 -7.45 15.22 -32.92
N LEU A 460 -7.83 14.53 -31.84
CA LEU A 460 -7.00 14.41 -30.65
C LEU A 460 -6.27 13.06 -30.64
N GLY A 461 -4.94 13.11 -30.70
CA GLY A 461 -4.07 11.98 -30.45
C GLY A 461 -3.76 11.82 -28.98
N HIS A 462 -3.40 10.59 -28.57
CA HIS A 462 -3.12 10.29 -27.18
C HIS A 462 -1.96 9.29 -26.98
N SER A 463 -1.19 9.54 -25.93
CA SER A 463 -0.10 8.68 -25.47
C SER A 463 0.00 8.68 -23.95
N VAL A 464 0.83 7.82 -23.36
CA VAL A 464 1.03 7.77 -21.92
C VAL A 464 1.77 9.02 -21.43
N TYR A 465 1.14 9.79 -20.53
CA TYR A 465 1.81 10.88 -19.83
C TYR A 465 2.52 10.38 -18.57
N ARG A 466 3.74 10.88 -18.34
CA ARG A 466 4.50 10.70 -17.11
C ARG A 466 4.90 12.06 -16.57
N LYS A 467 4.52 12.37 -15.34
CA LYS A 467 4.94 13.60 -14.66
C LYS A 467 6.47 13.66 -14.56
N SER A 468 7.04 14.86 -14.49
CA SER A 468 8.49 15.09 -14.32
C SER A 468 9.08 14.38 -13.09
N THR A 469 8.25 14.09 -12.09
CA THR A 469 8.62 13.34 -10.88
C THR A 469 8.63 11.82 -11.02
N HIS A 470 8.14 11.26 -12.13
CA HIS A 470 8.01 9.82 -12.30
C HIS A 470 9.39 9.15 -12.23
N THR A 471 9.59 8.18 -11.35
CA THR A 471 10.91 7.58 -11.12
C THR A 471 11.19 6.33 -11.95
N ASP A 472 10.19 5.83 -12.69
CA ASP A 472 10.21 4.50 -13.33
C ASP A 472 10.50 3.34 -12.36
N ARG A 473 10.34 3.60 -11.05
CA ARG A 473 10.46 2.60 -10.00
C ARG A 473 9.14 1.88 -9.80
N TYR A 474 9.18 0.57 -10.04
CA TYR A 474 8.10 -0.36 -9.75
C TYR A 474 8.55 -1.38 -8.69
N LEU A 475 7.68 -2.34 -8.40
CA LEU A 475 8.06 -3.44 -7.50
C LEU A 475 9.18 -4.25 -8.16
N GLN A 476 10.35 -4.30 -7.51
CA GLN A 476 11.51 -5.02 -8.02
C GLN A 476 11.25 -6.53 -8.15
N ALA A 477 11.79 -7.16 -9.19
CA ALA A 477 11.53 -8.56 -9.53
C ALA A 477 12.06 -9.57 -8.49
N ASP A 478 13.04 -9.17 -7.68
CA ASP A 478 13.61 -9.97 -6.58
C ASP A 478 12.86 -9.79 -5.24
N SER A 479 11.77 -9.01 -5.23
CA SER A 479 10.95 -8.83 -4.04
C SER A 479 10.23 -10.12 -3.62
N HIS A 480 10.09 -10.35 -2.32
CA HIS A 480 9.44 -11.54 -1.77
C HIS A 480 7.91 -11.45 -1.81
N HIS A 481 7.36 -11.12 -2.97
CA HIS A 481 5.94 -11.13 -3.28
C HIS A 481 5.59 -12.41 -4.04
N HIS A 482 4.32 -12.81 -3.96
CA HIS A 482 3.86 -13.97 -4.73
C HIS A 482 4.02 -13.69 -6.24
N PRO A 483 4.43 -14.66 -7.09
CA PRO A 483 4.70 -14.43 -8.52
C PRO A 483 3.56 -13.77 -9.29
N ARG A 484 2.31 -13.99 -8.88
CA ARG A 484 1.13 -13.31 -9.47
C ARG A 484 1.18 -11.79 -9.29
N GLN A 485 1.66 -11.30 -8.14
CA GLN A 485 1.81 -9.86 -7.85
C GLN A 485 2.99 -9.24 -8.61
N LEU A 486 4.08 -9.97 -8.78
CA LEU A 486 5.21 -9.53 -9.62
C LEU A 486 4.79 -9.48 -11.09
N ASN A 487 4.11 -10.52 -11.58
CA ASN A 487 3.61 -10.57 -12.95
C ASN A 487 2.54 -9.50 -13.23
N SER A 488 1.77 -9.07 -12.24
CA SER A 488 0.78 -8.01 -12.45
C SER A 488 1.42 -6.66 -12.78
N VAL A 489 2.67 -6.40 -12.37
CA VAL A 489 3.42 -5.19 -12.78
C VAL A 489 3.67 -5.20 -14.29
N VAL A 490 4.15 -6.33 -14.81
CA VAL A 490 4.38 -6.49 -16.26
C VAL A 490 3.07 -6.33 -17.02
N THR A 491 2.02 -7.00 -16.56
CA THR A 491 0.71 -6.96 -17.20
C THR A 491 0.09 -5.56 -17.13
N SER A 492 0.17 -4.86 -16.00
CA SER A 492 -0.43 -3.53 -15.85
C SER A 492 0.24 -2.49 -16.74
N LEU A 493 1.57 -2.50 -16.83
CA LEU A 493 2.31 -1.57 -17.70
C LEU A 493 2.06 -1.86 -19.18
N THR A 494 2.03 -3.15 -19.55
CA THR A 494 1.75 -3.54 -20.93
C THR A 494 0.31 -3.18 -21.30
N ASN A 495 -0.67 -3.47 -20.45
CA ASN A 495 -2.06 -3.10 -20.70
C ASN A 495 -2.25 -1.58 -20.76
N ARG A 496 -1.58 -0.83 -19.88
CA ARG A 496 -1.60 0.65 -19.92
C ARG A 496 -1.12 1.17 -21.28
N ALA A 497 -0.04 0.63 -21.83
CA ALA A 497 0.43 1.02 -23.16
C ALA A 497 -0.64 0.77 -24.24
N TYR A 498 -1.25 -0.42 -24.25
CA TYR A 498 -2.29 -0.77 -25.23
C TYR A 498 -3.62 -0.05 -25.04
N ASP A 499 -3.95 0.35 -23.82
CA ASP A 499 -5.23 0.99 -23.53
C ASP A 499 -5.13 2.52 -23.64
N LEU A 500 -3.92 3.11 -23.53
CA LEU A 500 -3.74 4.56 -23.53
C LEU A 500 -3.03 5.16 -24.76
N CYS A 501 -2.29 4.38 -25.54
CA CYS A 501 -1.60 4.89 -26.72
C CYS A 501 -2.39 4.64 -28.01
N ASP A 502 -2.36 5.62 -28.89
CA ASP A 502 -2.66 5.43 -30.31
C ASP A 502 -1.63 4.54 -31.00
N GLU A 503 -1.99 3.99 -32.15
CA GLU A 503 -1.12 3.11 -32.95
C GLU A 503 0.24 3.75 -33.24
N GLU A 504 0.26 5.07 -33.49
CA GLU A 504 1.46 5.87 -33.78
C GLU A 504 2.48 5.86 -32.62
N HIS A 505 2.00 5.87 -31.37
CA HIS A 505 2.84 6.02 -30.18
C HIS A 505 3.04 4.71 -29.40
N LEU A 506 2.30 3.66 -29.76
CA LEU A 506 2.27 2.39 -29.03
C LEU A 506 3.65 1.71 -29.00
N GLN A 507 4.37 1.69 -30.12
CA GLN A 507 5.65 0.98 -30.21
C GLN A 507 6.76 1.66 -29.38
N GLU A 508 6.76 2.99 -29.36
CA GLU A 508 7.67 3.77 -28.51
C GLU A 508 7.40 3.48 -27.02
N GLU A 509 6.12 3.52 -26.63
CA GLU A 509 5.70 3.24 -25.27
C GLU A 509 6.04 1.80 -24.83
N LEU A 510 5.81 0.80 -25.69
CA LEU A 510 6.18 -0.58 -25.40
C LEU A 510 7.71 -0.75 -25.26
N THR A 511 8.49 -0.02 -26.04
CA THR A 511 9.96 -0.01 -25.93
C THR A 511 10.40 0.59 -24.60
N HIS A 512 9.79 1.70 -24.19
CA HIS A 512 10.01 2.31 -22.89
C HIS A 512 9.64 1.34 -21.75
N VAL A 513 8.45 0.73 -21.77
CA VAL A 513 8.00 -0.25 -20.77
C VAL A 513 9.00 -1.40 -20.62
N MET A 514 9.52 -1.92 -21.74
CA MET A 514 10.53 -3.00 -21.71
C MET A 514 11.85 -2.55 -21.08
N LYS A 515 12.31 -1.33 -21.38
CA LYS A 515 13.50 -0.74 -20.74
C LYS A 515 13.31 -0.63 -19.23
N VAL A 516 12.16 -0.14 -18.79
CA VAL A 516 11.83 0.04 -17.38
C VAL A 516 11.67 -1.29 -16.64
N LEU A 517 11.03 -2.29 -17.25
CA LEU A 517 10.93 -3.61 -16.64
C LEU A 517 12.31 -4.26 -16.46
N ARG A 518 13.22 -4.09 -17.43
CA ARG A 518 14.61 -4.57 -17.30
C ARG A 518 15.38 -3.86 -16.19
N SER A 519 15.22 -2.53 -16.04
CA SER A 519 15.87 -1.79 -14.94
C SER A 519 15.32 -2.17 -13.56
N ASN A 520 14.08 -2.66 -13.47
CA ASN A 520 13.48 -3.21 -12.25
C ASN A 520 13.72 -4.74 -12.08
N GLY A 521 14.70 -5.30 -12.81
CA GLY A 521 15.15 -6.69 -12.64
C GLY A 521 14.30 -7.77 -13.32
N TYR A 522 13.28 -7.40 -14.10
CA TYR A 522 12.44 -8.38 -14.80
C TYR A 522 13.14 -8.94 -16.03
N ARG A 523 13.14 -10.27 -16.16
CA ARG A 523 13.64 -10.99 -17.34
C ARG A 523 12.51 -11.23 -18.32
N ILE A 524 12.44 -10.43 -19.38
CA ILE A 524 11.38 -10.53 -20.41
C ILE A 524 12.04 -10.68 -21.78
N ALA A 525 11.74 -11.81 -22.45
CA ALA A 525 12.35 -12.17 -23.73
C ALA A 525 11.71 -11.47 -24.95
N LYS A 526 10.39 -11.22 -24.93
CA LYS A 526 9.63 -10.59 -26.04
C LYS A 526 8.42 -9.81 -25.52
N HIS A 527 7.84 -8.93 -26.35
CA HIS A 527 6.57 -8.27 -26.06
C HIS A 527 5.49 -9.31 -25.71
N LYS A 528 4.85 -9.16 -24.55
CA LYS A 528 3.64 -9.94 -24.27
C LYS A 528 2.52 -9.39 -25.16
N LYS A 529 1.91 -10.25 -25.97
CA LYS A 529 0.66 -9.93 -26.67
C LYS A 529 -0.41 -9.55 -25.64
N LYS A 530 -1.34 -8.66 -26.01
CA LYS A 530 -2.48 -8.28 -25.15
C LYS A 530 -3.15 -9.58 -24.64
N PRO A 531 -3.25 -9.78 -23.32
CA PRO A 531 -3.84 -11.00 -22.79
C PRO A 531 -5.31 -11.06 -23.22
N THR A 532 -5.67 -12.11 -23.97
CA THR A 532 -7.06 -12.41 -24.30
C THR A 532 -7.81 -12.78 -23.01
N ASN A 533 -8.99 -12.21 -22.78
CA ASN A 533 -9.87 -12.59 -21.68
C ASN A 533 -10.18 -14.08 -21.78
N ARG A 534 -9.47 -14.91 -21.01
CA ARG A 534 -9.83 -16.32 -20.84
C ARG A 534 -10.94 -16.36 -19.80
N HIS A 535 -12.15 -16.72 -20.22
CA HIS A 535 -13.21 -17.11 -19.31
C HIS A 535 -12.68 -18.22 -18.40
N ARG A 536 -12.53 -17.92 -17.10
CA ARG A 536 -12.27 -18.95 -16.09
C ARG A 536 -13.56 -19.73 -15.89
N ARG A 537 -13.43 -21.06 -15.79
CA ARG A 537 -14.53 -21.91 -15.31
C ARG A 537 -14.97 -21.43 -13.94
N CYS A 538 -16.28 -21.33 -13.76
CA CYS A 538 -16.92 -20.98 -12.50
C CYS A 538 -16.91 -22.24 -11.62
N GLU A 539 -15.91 -22.39 -10.76
CA GLU A 539 -16.00 -23.30 -9.62
C GLU A 539 -16.81 -22.61 -8.52
N VAL A 540 -17.55 -23.37 -7.72
CA VAL A 540 -18.20 -22.83 -6.52
C VAL A 540 -17.11 -22.44 -5.54
N GLU A 541 -16.79 -21.14 -5.48
CA GLU A 541 -15.68 -20.63 -4.67
C GLU A 541 -16.06 -20.53 -3.20
N ARG A 542 -15.33 -21.26 -2.35
CA ARG A 542 -15.35 -21.07 -0.90
C ARG A 542 -14.69 -19.75 -0.51
N GLN A 543 -14.97 -19.27 0.70
CA GLN A 543 -14.31 -18.09 1.26
C GLN A 543 -12.79 -18.27 1.25
N PRO A 544 -12.03 -17.28 0.74
CA PRO A 544 -10.60 -17.43 0.51
C PRO A 544 -9.77 -17.39 1.81
N ALA A 545 -8.62 -18.06 1.78
CA ALA A 545 -7.61 -18.01 2.82
C ALA A 545 -6.64 -16.85 2.59
N PHE A 546 -6.47 -15.95 3.56
CA PHE A 546 -5.48 -14.87 3.51
C PHE A 546 -4.26 -15.24 4.33
N MET A 547 -3.06 -15.30 3.74
CA MET A 547 -1.86 -15.68 4.49
C MET A 547 -0.58 -15.02 3.94
N PRO A 548 0.47 -14.88 4.77
CA PRO A 548 1.76 -14.38 4.31
C PRO A 548 2.38 -15.32 3.26
N TYR A 549 2.98 -14.73 2.24
CA TYR A 549 3.72 -15.46 1.21
C TYR A 549 5.11 -15.81 1.72
N VAL A 550 5.42 -17.11 1.67
CA VAL A 550 6.76 -17.64 1.89
C VAL A 550 7.04 -18.64 0.76
N LYS A 551 7.91 -18.23 -0.17
CA LYS A 551 8.23 -19.00 -1.38
C LYS A 551 8.62 -20.44 -1.04
N GLY A 552 7.94 -21.40 -1.64
CA GLY A 552 8.16 -22.84 -1.48
C GLY A 552 7.52 -23.45 -0.22
N VAL A 553 6.93 -22.62 0.65
CA VAL A 553 6.25 -23.05 1.89
C VAL A 553 4.75 -22.85 1.75
N THR A 554 4.29 -21.60 1.68
CA THR A 554 2.85 -21.33 1.61
C THR A 554 2.24 -21.64 0.25
N ASP A 555 3.07 -21.83 -0.79
CA ASP A 555 2.66 -22.44 -2.06
C ASP A 555 2.14 -23.88 -1.86
N LYS A 556 2.81 -24.67 -1.01
CA LYS A 556 2.38 -26.05 -0.72
C LYS A 556 1.06 -26.07 0.05
N VAL A 557 0.93 -25.17 1.02
CA VAL A 557 -0.32 -24.98 1.79
C VAL A 557 -1.45 -24.55 0.86
N ALA A 558 -1.20 -23.62 -0.06
CA ALA A 558 -2.19 -23.22 -1.05
C ALA A 558 -2.63 -24.36 -1.97
N ASN A 559 -1.70 -25.25 -2.37
CA ASN A 559 -2.06 -26.44 -3.14
C ASN A 559 -2.93 -27.42 -2.33
N ILE A 560 -2.69 -27.56 -1.03
CA ILE A 560 -3.54 -28.36 -0.13
C ILE A 560 -4.95 -27.75 -0.07
N LEU A 561 -5.05 -26.44 0.19
CA LEU A 561 -6.33 -25.72 0.26
C LEU A 561 -7.11 -25.78 -1.06
N HIS A 562 -6.41 -25.72 -2.20
CA HIS A 562 -7.04 -25.76 -3.51
C HIS A 562 -7.83 -27.06 -3.76
N LYS A 563 -7.39 -28.19 -3.20
CA LYS A 563 -8.13 -29.47 -3.27
C LYS A 563 -9.55 -29.38 -2.68
N TYR A 564 -9.78 -28.44 -1.78
CA TYR A 564 -11.06 -28.20 -1.11
C TYR A 564 -11.83 -27.01 -1.70
N ALA A 565 -11.48 -26.57 -2.92
CA ALA A 565 -12.04 -25.38 -3.58
C ALA A 565 -11.85 -24.07 -2.80
N ILE A 566 -10.82 -24.00 -1.95
CA ILE A 566 -10.43 -22.80 -1.20
C ILE A 566 -9.33 -22.10 -1.98
N LYS A 567 -9.56 -20.84 -2.34
CA LYS A 567 -8.53 -20.00 -2.96
C LYS A 567 -7.65 -19.34 -1.90
N THR A 568 -6.35 -19.28 -2.16
CA THR A 568 -5.40 -18.55 -1.31
C THR A 568 -5.11 -17.16 -1.89
N VAL A 569 -5.19 -16.15 -1.04
CA VAL A 569 -4.79 -14.77 -1.30
C VAL A 569 -3.56 -14.45 -0.47
N PHE A 570 -2.47 -14.14 -1.14
CA PHE A 570 -1.18 -13.95 -0.50
C PHE A 570 -0.90 -12.49 -0.19
N THR A 571 -0.35 -12.22 0.99
CA THR A 571 0.22 -10.92 1.38
C THR A 571 1.73 -11.06 1.58
N PRO A 572 2.54 -10.02 1.31
CA PRO A 572 3.94 -10.06 1.71
C PRO A 572 4.05 -10.12 3.24
N PHE A 573 4.99 -10.92 3.77
CA PHE A 573 5.18 -11.05 5.21
C PHE A 573 5.53 -9.72 5.88
N ARG A 574 6.59 -9.04 5.41
CA ARG A 574 6.95 -7.69 5.83
C ARG A 574 7.51 -6.90 4.67
N LYS A 575 7.11 -5.63 4.57
CA LYS A 575 7.65 -4.63 3.63
C LYS A 575 8.69 -3.76 4.30
N VAL A 576 9.57 -3.14 3.51
CA VAL A 576 10.55 -2.14 3.99
C VAL A 576 9.87 -1.03 4.80
N SER A 577 8.70 -0.54 4.37
CA SER A 577 7.92 0.46 5.12
C SER A 577 7.56 0.03 6.55
N GLN A 578 7.35 -1.27 6.79
CA GLN A 578 6.99 -1.82 8.09
C GLN A 578 8.23 -2.10 8.96
N MET A 579 9.42 -2.08 8.36
CA MET A 579 10.69 -2.26 9.08
C MET A 579 11.25 -0.93 9.58
N LEU A 580 10.79 0.19 9.04
CA LEU A 580 11.18 1.55 9.39
C LEU A 580 10.24 2.15 10.43
N ARG A 581 10.63 3.28 11.04
CA ARG A 581 9.79 4.00 12.00
C ARG A 581 8.57 4.61 11.28
N SER A 582 7.40 4.47 11.92
CA SER A 582 6.15 5.06 11.42
C SER A 582 6.12 6.57 11.69
N PRO A 583 5.66 7.41 10.74
CA PRO A 583 5.42 8.83 10.98
C PRO A 583 4.16 9.11 11.82
N LYS A 584 3.33 8.08 12.06
CA LYS A 584 2.10 8.17 12.85
C LYS A 584 2.40 7.88 14.31
N ASP A 585 1.74 8.60 15.21
CA ASP A 585 1.79 8.37 16.66
C ASP A 585 1.58 6.89 17.03
N SER A 586 2.42 6.40 17.94
CA SER A 586 2.26 5.07 18.54
C SER A 586 1.54 5.21 19.88
N PHE A 587 0.49 4.43 20.09
CA PHE A 587 -0.15 4.29 21.39
C PHE A 587 0.19 2.90 21.92
N PRO A 588 0.68 2.78 23.17
CA PRO A 588 0.75 1.49 23.84
C PRO A 588 -0.65 0.87 23.86
N LEU A 589 -0.72 -0.45 23.70
CA LEU A 589 -1.98 -1.16 23.91
C LEU A 589 -2.34 -1.05 25.40
N GLU A 590 -3.26 -0.17 25.76
CA GLU A 590 -3.64 0.11 27.16
C GLU A 590 -4.30 -1.10 27.85
N LYS A 591 -4.76 -2.11 27.11
CA LYS A 591 -5.30 -3.36 27.65
C LYS A 591 -4.87 -4.58 26.83
N PRO A 592 -3.83 -5.30 27.24
CA PRO A 592 -3.66 -6.68 26.85
C PRO A 592 -4.76 -7.50 27.52
N GLY A 593 -5.67 -8.06 26.74
CA GLY A 593 -6.49 -9.18 27.21
C GLY A 593 -5.56 -10.38 27.37
N VAL A 594 -5.04 -10.62 28.56
CA VAL A 594 -4.30 -11.84 28.88
C VAL A 594 -5.35 -12.91 29.20
N TYR A 595 -5.42 -13.95 28.39
CA TYR A 595 -6.22 -15.12 28.73
C TYR A 595 -5.32 -16.32 28.96
N LYS A 596 -5.62 -17.05 30.03
CA LYS A 596 -4.98 -18.29 30.43
C LYS A 596 -5.91 -19.43 30.04
N VAL A 597 -5.47 -20.30 29.15
CA VAL A 597 -6.19 -21.54 28.82
C VAL A 597 -5.43 -22.68 29.46
N ASP A 598 -6.09 -23.35 30.40
CA ASP A 598 -5.55 -24.53 31.06
C ASP A 598 -5.76 -25.76 30.16
N CYS A 599 -4.66 -26.47 29.89
CA CYS A 599 -4.66 -27.73 29.16
C CYS A 599 -4.99 -28.88 30.10
N SER A 600 -5.71 -29.90 29.61
CA SER A 600 -5.89 -31.18 30.32
C SER A 600 -4.57 -31.90 30.63
N CYS A 601 -3.49 -31.52 29.95
CA CYS A 601 -2.12 -31.99 30.18
C CYS A 601 -1.38 -31.28 31.32
N GLY A 602 -2.04 -30.41 32.10
CA GLY A 602 -1.46 -29.70 33.25
C GLY A 602 -0.60 -28.48 32.90
N LYS A 603 -0.47 -28.13 31.62
CA LYS A 603 0.22 -26.91 31.15
C LYS A 603 -0.80 -25.78 30.93
N SER A 604 -0.37 -24.52 31.09
CA SER A 604 -1.22 -23.36 30.77
C SER A 604 -0.63 -22.57 29.61
N TYR A 605 -1.49 -22.17 28.67
CA TYR A 605 -1.13 -21.21 27.64
C TYR A 605 -1.58 -19.81 28.04
N ILE A 606 -0.65 -18.85 28.02
CA ILE A 606 -0.90 -17.44 28.30
C ILE A 606 -0.77 -16.69 26.97
N ALA A 607 -1.89 -16.19 26.44
CA ALA A 607 -1.91 -15.37 25.24
C ALA A 607 -2.28 -13.93 25.55
N THR A 608 -1.70 -13.01 24.79
CA THR A 608 -2.04 -11.59 24.81
C THR A 608 -2.80 -11.25 23.53
N ILE A 609 -4.06 -10.83 23.66
CA ILE A 609 -4.82 -10.35 22.50
C ILE A 609 -4.23 -8.98 22.11
N SER A 610 -3.56 -8.92 20.97
CA SER A 610 -3.45 -7.67 20.22
C SER A 610 -4.76 -7.48 19.44
N ALA A 611 -5.39 -6.32 19.62
CA ALA A 611 -6.78 -6.05 19.24
C ALA A 611 -7.16 -6.18 17.74
N ASN A 612 -6.25 -6.66 16.88
CA ASN A 612 -6.43 -6.74 15.42
C ASN A 612 -6.47 -8.16 14.83
N SER A 613 -6.63 -9.21 15.65
CA SER A 613 -6.87 -10.56 15.13
C SER A 613 -8.17 -11.15 15.71
N VAL A 614 -9.14 -11.41 14.82
CA VAL A 614 -10.36 -12.19 15.12
C VAL A 614 -10.05 -13.71 15.14
N VAL A 615 -8.77 -14.06 15.22
CA VAL A 615 -8.25 -15.42 15.00
C VAL A 615 -7.49 -15.85 16.25
N ASP A 616 -8.18 -16.08 17.37
CA ASP A 616 -7.46 -16.58 18.56
C ASP A 616 -8.27 -17.52 19.48
N LEU A 617 -9.43 -18.00 19.02
CA LEU A 617 -10.18 -19.06 19.71
C LEU A 617 -9.93 -20.47 19.13
N THR A 618 -9.31 -20.58 17.95
CA THR A 618 -9.15 -21.87 17.23
C THR A 618 -7.79 -22.55 17.45
N LEU A 619 -6.81 -21.83 18.02
CA LEU A 619 -5.47 -22.38 18.36
C LEU A 619 -5.50 -23.42 19.50
N GLN A 620 -6.65 -23.66 20.12
CA GLN A 620 -6.81 -24.55 21.28
C GLN A 620 -6.63 -26.05 20.98
N ARG A 621 -6.61 -26.52 19.72
CA ARG A 621 -6.53 -27.97 19.42
C ARG A 621 -5.18 -28.50 18.95
N VAL A 622 -4.26 -27.67 18.45
CA VAL A 622 -3.08 -28.20 17.71
C VAL A 622 -1.77 -28.17 18.50
N ARG A 623 -1.62 -27.33 19.53
CA ARG A 623 -0.40 -27.34 20.37
C ARG A 623 -0.27 -28.55 21.32
N LEU A 624 -1.26 -29.43 21.33
CA LEU A 624 -1.24 -30.71 22.04
C LEU A 624 -0.71 -31.88 21.18
N LEU A 625 -0.40 -31.64 19.89
CA LEU A 625 0.04 -32.66 18.93
C LEU A 625 1.43 -32.37 18.29
N VAL A 626 2.21 -31.46 18.88
CA VAL A 626 3.64 -31.28 18.53
C VAL A 626 4.51 -31.94 19.58
#